data_AF-A0A7X9AFZ8-F1
#
_entry.id   AF-A0A7X9AFZ8-F1
#
_cell.length_a   1.000
_cell.length_b   1.000
_cell.length_c   1.000
_cell.angle_alpha   90.00
_cell.angle_beta   90.00
_cell.angle_gamma   90.00
#
_symmetry.space_group_name_H-M   'P 1'
#
loop_
_entity.id
_entity.type
_entity.pdbx_description
1 polymer ?
#
loop_
_entity_poly.entity_id
_entity_poly.type
_entity_poly.pdbx_seq_one_letter_code
_entity_poly.pdbx_strand_id
1 'polypeptide(L)'
;CVNSFLTPLPATAIAEDPDSFGLRILDTEFLTGMTLNDAWCETEALDRNRLRELDRVFQAEIHQTMARLLPKLPFRTVENHFRWARKYRLNTYYYLDHLSRCELLDHYFLFHSSPRFRRLEEIPRDEFPDWIPTRTVERREYSADGRRLYLRGDFGRRAFLSTPHEIRIFEYSASKLTARQIAERLQAEMGQDKTPDEIIKRWMIPLYRRLEKKFQVIFQQ
;
A
#
# COMPACT_ATOMS: atom_id res chain seq x y z
N CYS A 1 -10.33 -9.96 -17.79
CA CYS A 1 -10.64 -11.28 -18.36
C CYS A 1 -11.09 -12.20 -17.24
N VAL A 2 -12.37 -12.60 -17.32
CA VAL A 2 -13.03 -13.81 -16.77
C VAL A 2 -12.86 -14.11 -15.27
N ASN A 3 -13.96 -14.35 -14.54
CA ASN A 3 -13.90 -15.22 -13.36
C ASN A 3 -15.29 -15.80 -13.05
N SER A 4 -15.76 -16.69 -13.92
CA SER A 4 -16.55 -17.82 -13.45
C SER A 4 -15.69 -19.06 -13.60
N PHE A 5 -15.69 -19.91 -12.56
CA PHE A 5 -14.90 -21.13 -12.44
C PHE A 5 -14.97 -22.07 -13.65
N LEU A 6 -16.05 -21.99 -14.42
CA LEU A 6 -16.37 -22.90 -15.51
C LEU A 6 -16.71 -22.16 -16.79
N THR A 7 -16.37 -20.88 -16.94
CA THR A 7 -16.65 -20.15 -18.18
C THR A 7 -15.75 -20.69 -19.30
N PRO A 8 -16.32 -21.35 -20.32
CA PRO A 8 -15.54 -21.87 -21.42
C PRO A 8 -15.09 -20.69 -22.29
N LEU A 9 -13.82 -20.71 -22.70
CA LEU A 9 -13.31 -19.67 -23.60
C LEU A 9 -13.80 -19.96 -25.02
N PRO A 10 -14.16 -18.93 -25.81
CA PRO A 10 -14.56 -19.13 -27.20
C PRO A 10 -13.52 -19.93 -27.99
N ALA A 11 -13.98 -20.76 -28.94
CA ALA A 11 -13.14 -21.60 -29.79
C ALA A 11 -12.22 -22.58 -29.01
N THR A 12 -12.71 -23.09 -27.88
CA THR A 12 -12.08 -24.20 -27.16
C THR A 12 -13.00 -25.43 -27.19
N ALA A 13 -12.42 -26.62 -27.06
CA ALA A 13 -13.18 -27.87 -27.08
C ALA A 13 -14.34 -27.89 -26.06
N ILE A 14 -14.13 -27.26 -24.89
CA ILE A 14 -15.15 -27.15 -23.84
C ILE A 14 -16.28 -26.18 -24.19
N ALA A 15 -16.05 -25.20 -25.09
CA ALA A 15 -17.11 -24.33 -25.61
C ALA A 15 -17.88 -24.98 -26.77
N GLU A 16 -17.19 -25.78 -27.59
CA GLU A 16 -17.75 -26.44 -28.78
C GLU A 16 -18.53 -27.72 -28.44
N ASP A 17 -18.12 -28.44 -27.40
CA ASP A 17 -18.77 -29.65 -26.90
C ASP A 17 -18.77 -29.67 -25.35
N PRO A 18 -19.56 -28.80 -24.69
CA PRO A 18 -19.57 -28.67 -23.23
C PRO A 18 -20.08 -29.94 -22.53
N ASP A 19 -20.98 -30.71 -23.18
CA ASP A 19 -21.56 -31.93 -22.61
C ASP A 19 -20.49 -33.00 -22.36
N SER A 20 -19.47 -33.12 -23.24
CA SER A 20 -18.34 -34.04 -23.02
C SER A 20 -17.50 -33.73 -21.77
N PHE A 21 -17.61 -32.50 -21.26
CA PHE A 21 -16.98 -32.03 -20.02
C PHE A 21 -17.97 -31.98 -18.85
N GLY A 22 -19.19 -32.50 -19.02
CA GLY A 22 -20.25 -32.48 -18.01
C GLY A 22 -20.80 -31.08 -17.73
N LEU A 23 -20.72 -30.18 -18.71
CA LEU A 23 -21.14 -28.79 -18.61
C LEU A 23 -22.33 -28.50 -19.52
N ARG A 24 -23.22 -27.63 -19.06
CA ARG A 24 -24.27 -27.02 -19.85
C ARG A 24 -24.10 -25.51 -19.82
N ILE A 25 -23.86 -24.89 -20.97
CA ILE A 25 -23.76 -23.43 -21.09
C ILE A 25 -25.18 -22.86 -21.17
N LEU A 26 -25.56 -22.05 -20.18
CA LEU A 26 -26.86 -21.39 -20.12
C LEU A 26 -26.90 -20.07 -20.90
N ASP A 27 -25.74 -19.47 -21.13
CA ASP A 27 -25.60 -18.16 -21.75
C ASP A 27 -24.41 -18.16 -22.72
N THR A 28 -24.63 -18.73 -23.90
CA THR A 28 -23.62 -18.88 -24.95
C THR A 28 -23.17 -17.56 -25.56
N GLU A 29 -23.98 -16.51 -25.45
CA GLU A 29 -23.71 -15.18 -26.00
C GLU A 29 -23.25 -14.17 -24.94
N PHE A 30 -23.08 -14.61 -23.67
CA PHE A 30 -22.64 -13.76 -22.55
C PHE A 30 -23.57 -12.56 -22.28
N LEU A 31 -24.86 -12.66 -22.63
CA LEU A 31 -25.82 -11.55 -22.59
C LEU A 31 -26.56 -11.41 -21.25
N THR A 32 -26.72 -12.50 -20.53
CA THR A 32 -27.47 -12.60 -19.26
C THR A 32 -26.55 -12.65 -18.03
N GLY A 33 -25.24 -12.65 -18.25
CA GLY A 33 -24.20 -12.29 -17.30
C GLY A 33 -24.55 -11.02 -16.51
N MET A 34 -24.33 -11.04 -15.19
CA MET A 34 -24.35 -9.77 -14.41
C MET A 34 -23.19 -8.86 -14.83
N THR A 35 -22.16 -9.45 -15.44
CA THR A 35 -21.06 -8.76 -16.12
C THR A 35 -21.05 -9.23 -17.57
N LEU A 36 -20.57 -8.41 -18.50
CA LEU A 36 -20.36 -8.80 -19.91
C LEU A 36 -19.15 -9.75 -20.08
N ASN A 37 -18.65 -10.36 -18.99
CA ASN A 37 -17.36 -11.06 -18.97
C ASN A 37 -17.47 -12.54 -18.54
N ASP A 38 -18.66 -13.05 -18.22
CA ASP A 38 -18.86 -14.41 -17.71
C ASP A 38 -20.02 -15.10 -18.44
N ALA A 39 -19.79 -16.29 -18.99
CA ALA A 39 -20.87 -17.18 -19.45
C ALA A 39 -21.35 -18.02 -18.28
N TRP A 40 -22.67 -18.08 -18.09
CA TRP A 40 -23.28 -18.96 -17.10
C TRP A 40 -23.22 -20.40 -17.59
N CYS A 41 -22.63 -21.27 -16.77
CA CYS A 41 -22.58 -22.71 -17.01
C CYS A 41 -23.08 -23.44 -15.77
N GLU A 42 -23.61 -24.65 -15.96
CA GLU A 42 -23.99 -25.57 -14.89
C GLU A 42 -23.39 -26.95 -15.16
N THR A 43 -23.24 -27.75 -14.11
CA THR A 43 -22.98 -29.19 -14.23
C THR A 43 -24.19 -29.95 -13.70
N GLU A 44 -24.22 -31.27 -13.85
CA GLU A 44 -25.27 -32.11 -13.25
C GLU A 44 -25.34 -31.94 -11.71
N ALA A 45 -24.21 -31.65 -11.05
CA ALA A 45 -24.11 -31.55 -9.59
C ALA A 45 -24.08 -30.11 -9.04
N LEU A 46 -23.79 -29.11 -9.87
CA LEU A 46 -23.60 -27.72 -9.45
C LEU A 46 -24.44 -26.78 -10.31
N ASP A 47 -25.47 -26.20 -9.68
CA ASP A 47 -26.26 -25.14 -10.28
C ASP A 47 -25.54 -23.78 -10.25
N ARG A 48 -26.13 -22.80 -10.94
CA ARG A 48 -25.62 -21.43 -11.00
C ARG A 48 -25.34 -20.81 -9.63
N ASN A 49 -26.22 -21.00 -8.65
CA ASN A 49 -26.09 -20.36 -7.34
C ASN A 49 -24.93 -20.96 -6.56
N ARG A 50 -24.77 -22.28 -6.64
CA ARG A 50 -23.68 -22.99 -6.00
C ARG A 50 -22.33 -22.61 -6.61
N LEU A 51 -22.23 -22.45 -7.92
CA LEU A 51 -21.01 -21.98 -8.58
C LEU A 51 -20.63 -20.56 -8.16
N ARG A 52 -21.62 -19.65 -8.00
CA ARG A 52 -21.38 -18.30 -7.47
C ARG A 52 -20.91 -18.31 -6.02
N GLU A 53 -21.46 -19.20 -5.20
CA GLU A 53 -21.03 -19.36 -3.82
C GLU A 53 -19.58 -19.84 -3.74
N LEU A 54 -19.23 -20.85 -4.54
CA LEU A 54 -17.86 -21.35 -4.64
C LEU A 54 -16.89 -20.25 -5.12
N ASP A 55 -17.25 -19.50 -6.16
CA ASP A 55 -16.44 -18.36 -6.64
C ASP A 55 -16.20 -17.34 -5.53
N ARG A 56 -17.26 -16.95 -4.81
CA ARG A 56 -17.10 -16.03 -3.67
C ARG A 56 -16.15 -16.56 -2.61
N VAL A 57 -16.26 -17.84 -2.24
CA VAL A 57 -15.36 -18.46 -1.24
C VAL A 57 -13.91 -18.45 -1.74
N PHE A 58 -13.69 -18.77 -3.01
CA PHE A 58 -12.36 -18.80 -3.61
C PHE A 58 -11.74 -17.41 -3.74
N GLN A 59 -12.46 -16.43 -4.28
CA GLN A 59 -11.99 -15.05 -4.37
C GLN A 59 -11.72 -14.48 -2.97
N ALA A 60 -12.54 -14.82 -1.97
CA ALA A 60 -12.28 -14.43 -0.59
C ALA A 60 -10.97 -15.00 -0.06
N GLU A 61 -10.67 -16.29 -0.30
CA GLU A 61 -9.40 -16.90 0.11
C GLU A 61 -8.19 -16.30 -0.64
N ILE A 62 -8.33 -16.00 -1.95
CA ILE A 62 -7.30 -15.28 -2.71
C ILE A 62 -7.04 -13.91 -2.08
N HIS A 63 -8.08 -13.10 -1.86
CA HIS A 63 -7.92 -11.76 -1.30
C HIS A 63 -7.33 -11.80 0.11
N GLN A 64 -7.74 -12.76 0.94
CA GLN A 64 -7.16 -12.94 2.29
C GLN A 64 -5.69 -13.37 2.21
N THR A 65 -5.33 -14.25 1.28
CA THR A 65 -3.95 -14.66 1.04
C THR A 65 -3.09 -13.50 0.56
N MET A 66 -3.58 -12.74 -0.41
CA MET A 66 -2.90 -11.53 -0.90
C MET A 66 -2.67 -10.52 0.23
N ALA A 67 -3.70 -10.24 1.04
CA ALA A 67 -3.57 -9.36 2.20
C ALA A 67 -2.54 -9.85 3.23
N ARG A 68 -2.46 -11.16 3.48
CA ARG A 68 -1.44 -11.76 4.37
C ARG A 68 -0.01 -11.62 3.84
N LEU A 69 0.16 -11.72 2.52
CA LEU A 69 1.47 -11.64 1.86
C LEU A 69 1.93 -10.20 1.64
N LEU A 70 0.99 -9.25 1.60
CA LEU A 70 1.24 -7.85 1.28
C LEU A 70 2.36 -7.19 2.12
N PRO A 71 2.43 -7.37 3.46
CA PRO A 71 3.52 -6.81 4.27
C PRO A 71 4.89 -7.46 4.05
N LYS A 72 4.94 -8.59 3.31
CA LYS A 72 6.16 -9.33 2.98
C LYS A 72 6.67 -9.00 1.57
N LEU A 73 5.91 -8.24 0.78
CA LEU A 73 6.35 -7.88 -0.57
C LEU A 73 7.59 -6.96 -0.50
N PRO A 74 8.62 -7.23 -1.32
CA PRO A 74 9.76 -6.32 -1.44
C PRO A 74 9.33 -4.92 -1.88
N PHE A 75 10.03 -3.89 -1.41
CA PHE A 75 9.76 -2.49 -1.77
C PHE A 75 9.63 -2.29 -3.28
N ARG A 76 10.61 -2.78 -4.06
CA ARG A 76 10.62 -2.66 -5.53
C ARG A 76 9.41 -3.34 -6.18
N THR A 77 8.88 -4.41 -5.59
CA THR A 77 7.67 -5.08 -6.10
C THR A 77 6.45 -4.19 -5.91
N VAL A 78 6.30 -3.58 -4.72
CA VAL A 78 5.22 -2.62 -4.45
C VAL A 78 5.35 -1.39 -5.36
N GLU A 79 6.56 -0.84 -5.48
CA GLU A 79 6.87 0.28 -6.36
C GLU A 79 6.48 -0.02 -7.82
N ASN A 80 6.81 -1.21 -8.31
CA ASN A 80 6.46 -1.63 -9.66
C ASN A 80 4.95 -1.60 -9.92
N HIS A 81 4.12 -2.02 -8.96
CA HIS A 81 2.67 -1.95 -9.10
C HIS A 81 2.17 -0.50 -9.29
N PHE A 82 2.67 0.43 -8.48
CA PHE A 82 2.33 1.86 -8.63
C PHE A 82 2.86 2.43 -9.96
N ARG A 83 4.09 2.06 -10.34
CA ARG A 83 4.71 2.48 -11.60
C ARG A 83 3.93 1.98 -12.82
N TRP A 84 3.52 0.72 -12.82
CA TRP A 84 2.75 0.12 -13.91
C TRP A 84 1.38 0.75 -14.06
N ALA A 85 0.67 0.96 -12.94
CA ALA A 85 -0.63 1.61 -12.94
C ALA A 85 -0.55 3.04 -13.51
N ARG A 86 0.45 3.83 -13.10
CA ARG A 86 0.56 5.24 -13.53
C ARG A 86 1.13 5.41 -14.93
N LYS A 87 2.21 4.67 -15.26
CA LYS A 87 2.92 4.84 -16.54
C LYS A 87 2.25 4.11 -17.69
N TYR A 88 1.73 2.90 -17.44
CA TYR A 88 1.22 2.02 -18.50
C TYR A 88 -0.29 1.74 -18.38
N ARG A 89 -0.97 2.28 -17.36
CA ARG A 89 -2.38 1.97 -17.05
C ARG A 89 -2.64 0.47 -16.85
N LEU A 90 -1.60 -0.25 -16.40
CA LEU A 90 -1.66 -1.68 -16.13
C LEU A 90 -1.93 -1.89 -14.64
N ASN A 91 -3.14 -2.34 -14.33
CA ASN A 91 -3.58 -2.56 -12.95
C ASN A 91 -3.55 -4.06 -12.64
N THR A 92 -2.77 -4.44 -11.63
CA THR A 92 -2.79 -5.81 -11.09
C THR A 92 -3.88 -5.95 -10.03
N TYR A 93 -4.28 -7.18 -9.68
CA TYR A 93 -5.17 -7.42 -8.55
C TYR A 93 -4.61 -6.86 -7.23
N TYR A 94 -3.29 -7.01 -7.00
CA TYR A 94 -2.63 -6.38 -5.84
C TYR A 94 -2.86 -4.87 -5.82
N TYR A 95 -2.79 -4.21 -6.98
CA TYR A 95 -3.03 -2.79 -7.08
C TYR A 95 -4.50 -2.41 -6.84
N LEU A 96 -5.43 -3.04 -7.57
CA LEU A 96 -6.87 -2.71 -7.52
C LEU A 96 -7.50 -3.01 -6.15
N ASP A 97 -7.16 -4.16 -5.57
CA ASP A 97 -7.87 -4.67 -4.40
C ASP A 97 -7.23 -4.24 -3.08
N HIS A 98 -5.93 -3.88 -3.10
CA HIS A 98 -5.19 -3.57 -1.88
C HIS A 98 -4.39 -2.27 -1.93
N LEU A 99 -3.44 -2.12 -2.86
CA LEU A 99 -2.47 -1.02 -2.81
C LEU A 99 -3.09 0.35 -3.08
N SER A 100 -3.93 0.46 -4.11
CA SER A 100 -4.59 1.73 -4.50
C SER A 100 -5.60 2.23 -3.46
N ARG A 101 -6.07 1.35 -2.57
CA ARG A 101 -6.98 1.70 -1.48
C ARG A 101 -6.25 2.25 -0.25
N CYS A 102 -4.92 2.21 -0.24
CA CYS A 102 -4.11 2.73 0.85
C CYS A 102 -3.54 4.11 0.46
N GLU A 103 -4.22 5.17 0.90
CA GLU A 103 -3.82 6.58 0.67
C GLU A 103 -2.34 6.83 1.01
N LEU A 104 -1.86 6.25 2.11
CA LEU A 104 -0.47 6.34 2.53
C LEU A 104 0.50 5.84 1.46
N LEU A 105 0.25 4.67 0.87
CA LEU A 105 1.12 4.12 -0.17
C LEU A 105 1.02 4.95 -1.45
N ASP A 106 -0.19 5.35 -1.84
CA ASP A 106 -0.39 6.14 -3.04
C ASP A 106 0.39 7.45 -2.99
N HIS A 107 0.27 8.20 -1.90
CA HIS A 107 1.05 9.43 -1.68
C HIS A 107 2.55 9.15 -1.61
N TYR A 108 2.98 8.08 -0.92
CA TYR A 108 4.41 7.75 -0.80
C TYR A 108 5.04 7.55 -2.17
N PHE A 109 4.42 6.68 -2.98
CA PHE A 109 4.93 6.37 -4.31
C PHE A 109 4.69 7.51 -5.30
N LEU A 110 3.75 8.43 -5.03
CA LEU A 110 3.63 9.69 -5.77
C LEU A 110 4.87 10.55 -5.57
N PHE A 111 5.28 10.79 -4.33
CA PHE A 111 6.51 11.51 -4.04
C PHE A 111 7.73 10.78 -4.59
N HIS A 112 7.86 9.48 -4.34
CA HIS A 112 9.00 8.67 -4.79
C HIS A 112 9.18 8.68 -6.32
N SER A 113 8.11 8.91 -7.10
CA SER A 113 8.20 8.99 -8.55
C SER A 113 8.89 10.28 -9.06
N SER A 114 9.05 11.29 -8.19
CA SER A 114 9.71 12.55 -8.51
C SER A 114 11.20 12.50 -8.13
N PRO A 115 12.09 13.07 -8.96
CA PRO A 115 13.52 13.10 -8.67
C PRO A 115 13.89 13.94 -7.44
N ARG A 116 12.98 14.81 -6.97
CA ARG A 116 13.18 15.65 -5.77
C ARG A 116 13.07 14.88 -4.46
N PHE A 117 12.46 13.69 -4.50
CA PHE A 117 12.26 12.88 -3.32
C PHE A 117 13.16 11.66 -3.34
N ARG A 118 13.67 11.31 -2.17
CA ARG A 118 14.55 10.16 -1.95
C ARG A 118 14.18 9.43 -0.69
N ARG A 119 14.55 8.16 -0.68
CA ARG A 119 14.57 7.31 0.51
C ARG A 119 15.76 7.67 1.38
N LEU A 120 15.66 7.42 2.67
CA LEU A 120 16.73 7.69 3.64
C LEU A 120 18.02 6.95 3.27
N GLU A 121 17.89 5.73 2.74
CA GLU A 121 19.05 4.92 2.32
C GLU A 121 19.73 5.43 1.04
N GLU A 122 19.06 6.29 0.28
CA GLU A 122 19.58 6.88 -0.96
C GLU A 122 20.30 8.22 -0.72
N ILE A 123 20.24 8.74 0.51
CA ILE A 123 20.80 10.03 0.89
C ILE A 123 22.16 9.80 1.59
N PRO A 124 23.25 10.42 1.10
CA PRO A 124 24.54 10.43 1.79
C PRO A 124 24.40 10.95 3.22
N ARG A 125 25.07 10.33 4.19
CA ARG A 125 24.86 10.61 5.62
C ARG A 125 25.23 12.04 6.01
N ASP A 126 26.23 12.58 5.34
CA ASP A 126 26.75 13.94 5.47
C ASP A 126 25.82 14.98 4.84
N GLU A 127 25.05 14.62 3.82
CA GLU A 127 24.06 15.48 3.19
C GLU A 127 22.72 15.50 3.95
N PHE A 128 22.37 14.41 4.65
CA PHE A 128 21.09 14.25 5.34
C PHE A 128 20.61 15.47 6.18
N PRO A 129 21.48 16.19 6.92
CA PRO A 129 21.09 17.39 7.66
C PRO A 129 20.37 18.46 6.80
N ASP A 130 20.66 18.53 5.50
CA ASP A 130 20.13 19.55 4.60
C ASP A 130 18.86 19.10 3.86
N TRP A 131 18.48 17.82 3.98
CA TRP A 131 17.24 17.29 3.41
C TRP A 131 16.03 17.63 4.29
N ILE A 132 14.87 17.78 3.67
CA ILE A 132 13.59 18.12 4.30
C ILE A 132 12.76 16.83 4.50
N PRO A 133 12.60 16.33 5.74
CA PRO A 133 11.70 15.23 6.02
C PRO A 133 10.25 15.64 5.75
N THR A 134 9.57 14.85 4.93
CA THR A 134 8.22 15.10 4.43
C THR A 134 7.31 13.95 4.82
N ARG A 135 6.28 14.25 5.62
CA ARG A 135 5.20 13.30 5.90
C ARG A 135 4.44 12.97 4.63
N THR A 136 4.07 11.70 4.52
CA THR A 136 3.28 11.22 3.39
C THR A 136 1.79 11.53 3.55
N VAL A 137 1.31 11.66 4.79
CA VAL A 137 -0.06 12.03 5.12
C VAL A 137 -0.03 13.09 6.23
N GLU A 138 -0.75 14.19 6.03
CA GLU A 138 -0.74 15.34 6.95
C GLU A 138 -1.65 15.16 8.17
N ARG A 139 -2.66 14.28 8.07
CA ARG A 139 -3.65 14.08 9.14
C ARG A 139 -2.98 13.47 10.37
N ARG A 140 -3.09 14.16 11.51
CA ARG A 140 -2.63 13.71 12.82
C ARG A 140 -3.82 13.26 13.66
N GLU A 141 -3.65 12.15 14.36
CA GLU A 141 -4.65 11.62 15.28
C GLU A 141 -3.93 11.33 16.60
N TYR A 142 -4.44 11.87 17.71
CA TYR A 142 -3.88 11.65 19.05
C TYR A 142 -4.81 10.77 19.88
N SER A 143 -4.26 10.11 20.90
CA SER A 143 -5.05 9.52 21.97
C SER A 143 -5.81 10.59 22.76
N ALA A 144 -6.87 10.21 23.45
CA ALA A 144 -7.70 11.12 24.24
C ALA A 144 -6.90 11.87 25.33
N ASP A 145 -5.84 11.27 25.85
CA ASP A 145 -4.92 11.87 26.82
C ASP A 145 -3.80 12.72 26.19
N GLY A 146 -3.74 12.81 24.86
CA GLY A 146 -2.73 13.54 24.10
C GLY A 146 -1.32 12.92 24.13
N ARG A 147 -1.12 11.77 24.77
CA ARG A 147 0.22 11.18 24.99
C ARG A 147 0.72 10.32 23.84
N ARG A 148 -0.16 9.89 22.94
CA ARG A 148 0.18 9.05 21.80
C ARG A 148 -0.26 9.70 20.51
N LEU A 149 0.61 9.70 19.52
CA LEU A 149 0.28 10.06 18.14
C LEU A 149 0.07 8.76 17.36
N TYR A 150 -1.14 8.55 16.84
CA TYR A 150 -1.47 7.43 15.98
C TYR A 150 -0.94 7.68 14.56
N LEU A 151 -0.19 6.72 14.05
CA LEU A 151 0.27 6.68 12.67
C LEU A 151 -0.76 5.90 11.86
N ARG A 152 -1.06 6.40 10.65
CA ARG A 152 -1.85 5.65 9.66
C ARG A 152 -1.12 4.35 9.35
N GLY A 153 -1.76 3.23 9.56
CA GLY A 153 -1.15 1.93 9.28
C GLY A 153 -0.98 1.67 7.80
N ASP A 154 0.12 1.02 7.43
CA ASP A 154 0.14 0.17 6.25
C ASP A 154 -0.75 -1.06 6.51
N PHE A 155 -1.61 -1.42 5.57
CA PHE A 155 -2.33 -2.70 5.57
C PHE A 155 -3.13 -2.97 6.87
N GLY A 156 -3.72 -1.94 7.48
CA GLY A 156 -4.55 -2.06 8.69
C GLY A 156 -3.79 -2.16 10.02
N ARG A 157 -2.45 -2.08 10.01
CA ARG A 157 -1.63 -2.17 11.24
C ARG A 157 -1.55 -0.82 11.96
N ARG A 158 -2.20 -0.71 13.13
CA ARG A 158 -2.06 0.51 13.95
C ARG A 158 -0.65 0.61 14.51
N ALA A 159 -0.02 1.75 14.30
CA ALA A 159 1.23 2.12 14.94
C ALA A 159 1.05 3.45 15.68
N PHE A 160 1.86 3.70 16.70
CA PHE A 160 1.84 4.97 17.41
C PHE A 160 3.24 5.37 17.87
N LEU A 161 3.42 6.67 18.07
CA LEU A 161 4.56 7.26 18.77
C LEU A 161 4.08 7.68 20.15
N SER A 162 4.85 7.34 21.19
CA SER A 162 4.57 7.73 22.58
C SER A 162 5.72 8.48 23.24
N THR A 163 6.86 8.56 22.57
CA THR A 163 8.05 9.23 23.08
C THR A 163 8.01 10.71 22.69
N PRO A 164 8.12 11.67 23.64
CA PRO A 164 7.91 13.10 23.36
C PRO A 164 8.75 13.65 22.21
N HIS A 165 10.06 13.35 22.17
CA HIS A 165 10.92 13.84 21.09
C HIS A 165 10.57 13.21 19.74
N GLU A 166 10.15 11.95 19.72
CA GLU A 166 9.73 11.29 18.47
C GLU A 166 8.45 11.90 17.90
N ILE A 167 7.49 12.24 18.77
CA ILE A 167 6.27 12.95 18.38
C ILE A 167 6.63 14.31 17.78
N ARG A 168 7.51 15.09 18.44
CA ARG A 168 7.96 16.39 17.92
C ARG A 168 8.70 16.29 16.59
N ILE A 169 9.62 15.34 16.44
CA ILE A 169 10.30 15.10 15.16
C ILE A 169 9.28 14.84 14.04
N PHE A 170 8.29 13.98 14.29
CA PHE A 170 7.23 13.68 13.32
C PHE A 170 6.33 14.90 13.01
N GLU A 171 6.02 15.71 14.03
CA GLU A 171 5.27 16.96 13.88
C GLU A 171 6.01 17.96 12.99
N TYR A 172 7.34 18.08 13.14
CA TYR A 172 8.16 18.99 12.35
C TYR A 172 8.49 18.51 10.94
N SER A 173 8.22 17.24 10.63
CA SER A 173 8.43 16.66 9.29
C SER A 173 7.35 17.07 8.27
N ALA A 174 6.85 18.31 8.35
CA ALA A 174 5.73 18.83 7.55
C ALA A 174 6.19 19.50 6.23
N SER A 175 7.31 19.05 5.66
CA SER A 175 7.89 19.58 4.40
C SER A 175 8.34 21.06 4.46
N LYS A 176 8.74 21.57 5.62
CA LYS A 176 9.13 22.98 5.81
C LYS A 176 10.53 23.19 6.37
N LEU A 177 11.05 22.20 7.08
CA LEU A 177 12.30 22.32 7.83
C LEU A 177 13.26 21.23 7.37
N THR A 178 14.53 21.60 7.19
CA THR A 178 15.60 20.61 7.01
C THR A 178 15.80 19.81 8.29
N ALA A 179 16.42 18.65 8.19
CA ALA A 179 16.74 17.83 9.36
C ALA A 179 17.59 18.61 10.39
N ARG A 180 18.50 19.49 9.93
CA ARG A 180 19.27 20.40 10.78
C ARG A 180 18.38 21.37 11.54
N GLN A 181 17.46 22.05 10.85
CA GLN A 181 16.54 23.01 11.48
C GLN A 181 15.60 22.32 12.49
N ILE A 182 15.15 21.10 12.21
CA ILE A 182 14.36 20.30 13.15
C ILE A 182 15.18 20.00 14.41
N ALA A 183 16.44 19.60 14.24
CA ALA A 183 17.32 19.27 15.37
C ALA A 183 17.64 20.49 16.25
N GLU A 184 17.95 21.64 15.64
CA GLU A 184 18.17 22.90 16.34
C GLU A 184 16.94 23.33 17.15
N ARG A 185 15.75 23.21 16.54
CA ARG A 185 14.49 23.52 17.22
C ARG A 185 14.22 22.59 18.40
N LEU A 186 14.46 21.29 18.23
CA LEU A 186 14.32 20.31 19.31
C LEU A 186 15.29 20.57 20.46
N GLN A 187 16.53 20.95 20.15
CA GLN A 187 17.53 21.31 21.16
C GLN A 187 17.03 22.48 22.01
N ALA A 188 16.56 23.55 21.36
CA ALA A 188 16.06 24.75 22.02
C ALA A 188 14.79 24.49 22.86
N GLU A 189 13.85 23.69 22.35
CA GLU A 189 12.57 23.44 23.04
C GLU A 189 12.70 22.45 24.21
N MET A 190 13.61 21.49 24.11
CA MET A 190 13.75 20.42 25.10
C MET A 190 14.90 20.65 26.09
N GLY A 191 15.65 21.74 25.97
CA GLY A 191 16.78 22.07 26.85
C GLY A 191 17.82 20.93 26.93
N GLN A 192 18.08 20.27 25.80
CA GLN A 192 18.95 19.09 25.76
C GLN A 192 20.42 19.48 25.71
N ASP A 193 21.26 18.81 26.51
CA ASP A 193 22.73 18.90 26.42
C ASP A 193 23.31 18.32 25.11
N LYS A 194 22.46 17.77 24.24
CA LYS A 194 22.85 17.16 22.97
C LYS A 194 23.03 18.23 21.91
N THR A 195 24.05 18.08 21.06
CA THR A 195 24.20 18.93 19.88
C THR A 195 23.16 18.55 18.79
N PRO A 196 22.87 19.43 17.82
CA PRO A 196 22.00 19.10 16.70
C PRO A 196 22.43 17.83 15.95
N ASP A 197 23.74 17.63 15.76
CA ASP A 197 24.28 16.44 15.10
C ASP A 197 24.03 15.16 15.92
N GLU A 198 24.10 15.23 17.25
CA GLU A 198 23.75 14.11 18.12
C GLU A 198 22.26 13.79 18.08
N ILE A 199 21.39 14.80 18.02
CA ILE A 199 19.94 14.64 17.86
C ILE A 199 19.65 13.96 16.52
N ILE A 200 20.26 14.44 15.42
CA ILE A 200 20.12 13.84 14.09
C ILE A 200 20.53 12.36 14.13
N LYS A 201 21.73 12.08 14.63
CA LYS A 201 22.32 10.72 14.59
C LYS A 201 21.61 9.74 15.52
N ARG A 202 21.29 10.15 16.74
CA ARG A 202 20.78 9.24 17.79
C ARG A 202 19.25 9.15 17.81
N TRP A 203 18.54 10.19 17.38
CA TRP A 203 17.08 10.23 17.47
C TRP A 203 16.42 10.23 16.10
N MET A 204 16.80 11.16 15.23
CA MET A 204 16.10 11.37 13.96
C MET A 204 16.33 10.21 12.99
N ILE A 205 17.58 9.84 12.70
CA ILE A 205 17.89 8.75 11.74
C ILE A 205 17.22 7.41 12.16
N PRO A 206 17.32 6.95 13.43
CA PRO A 206 16.65 5.73 13.85
C PRO A 206 15.12 5.82 13.74
N LEU A 207 14.52 6.95 14.13
CA LEU A 207 13.08 7.15 14.02
C LEU A 207 12.64 7.16 12.56
N TYR A 208 13.31 7.93 11.71
CA TYR A 208 12.99 8.05 10.29
C TYR A 208 13.13 6.73 9.55
N ARG A 209 14.13 5.91 9.87
CA ARG A 209 14.21 4.55 9.32
C ARG A 209 12.97 3.70 9.66
N ARG A 210 12.45 3.82 10.88
CA ARG A 210 11.22 3.10 11.28
C ARG A 210 9.97 3.67 10.61
N LEU A 211 9.89 5.00 10.46
CA LEU A 211 8.78 5.70 9.81
C LEU A 211 8.73 5.42 8.30
N GLU A 212 9.87 5.49 7.62
CA GLU A 212 9.98 5.19 6.19
C GLU A 212 9.67 3.72 5.88
N LYS A 213 10.08 2.77 6.73
CA LYS A 213 9.70 1.35 6.57
C LYS A 213 8.18 1.15 6.57
N LYS A 214 7.43 2.09 7.13
CA LYS A 214 5.96 2.14 7.14
C LYS A 214 5.40 3.23 6.22
N PHE A 215 6.20 3.72 5.28
CA PHE A 215 5.81 4.71 4.27
C PHE A 215 5.28 6.03 4.84
N GLN A 216 5.65 6.39 6.08
CA GLN A 216 5.13 7.60 6.76
C GLN A 216 5.86 8.87 6.35
N VAL A 217 7.12 8.74 5.96
CA VAL A 217 8.03 9.85 5.68
C VAL A 217 8.88 9.52 4.47
N ILE A 218 9.09 10.52 3.62
CA ILE A 218 10.06 10.55 2.51
C ILE A 218 10.85 11.87 2.61
N PHE A 219 11.98 11.98 1.93
CA PHE A 219 12.88 13.14 2.09
C PHE A 219 12.93 13.94 0.80
N GLN A 220 12.80 15.24 0.92
CA GLN A 220 12.82 16.19 -0.18
C GLN A 220 14.13 16.98 -0.17
N GLN A 221 14.69 17.23 -1.36
CA GLN A 221 15.73 18.21 -1.61
C GLN A 221 15.15 19.48 -2.22
#